data_AF-A0A9P5ZFC1-F1
#
_entry.id   AF-A0A9P5ZFC1-F1
#
_cell.length_a   1.000
_cell.length_b   1.000
_cell.length_c   1.000
_cell.angle_alpha   90.00
_cell.angle_beta   90.00
_cell.angle_gamma   90.00
#
_symmetry.space_group_name_H-M   'P 1'
#
loop_
_entity.id
_entity.type
_entity.pdbx_description
1 polymer ?
#
loop_
_entity_poly.entity_id
_entity_poly.type
_entity_poly.pdbx_seq_one_letter_code
_entity_poly.pdbx_strand_id
1 'polypeptide(L)'
;MSARRQPSTTSLSKFARANSPVMQNNRSLDFCNSFWGHGDGGVDVLFARMRGAIRTMDELRLFWKERAAIEEDYAKRLAKLSKMTLGRDEIGYVVSILVFISW
;
A
#
# COMPACT_ATOMS: atom_id res chain seq x y z
N MET A 1 -14.53 -14.73 17.90
CA MET A 1 -13.86 -13.56 18.51
C MET A 1 -14.03 -12.37 17.57
N SER A 2 -14.91 -11.42 17.90
CA SER A 2 -15.10 -10.22 17.07
C SER A 2 -13.95 -9.25 17.32
N ALA A 3 -13.07 -9.07 16.34
CA ALA A 3 -11.97 -8.12 16.44
C ALA A 3 -12.56 -6.71 16.49
N ARG A 4 -12.53 -6.08 17.67
CA ARG A 4 -12.90 -4.67 17.87
C ARG A 4 -12.01 -3.84 16.95
N ARG A 5 -12.58 -3.34 15.84
CA ARG A 5 -11.90 -2.43 14.92
C ARG A 5 -11.40 -1.24 15.74
N GLN A 6 -10.08 -1.14 15.87
CA GLN A 6 -9.46 0.04 16.46
C GLN A 6 -9.89 1.25 15.63
N PRO A 7 -10.37 2.34 16.26
CA PRO A 7 -10.72 3.54 15.52
C PRO A 7 -9.46 3.99 14.76
N SER A 8 -9.60 4.15 13.44
CA SER A 8 -8.49 4.58 12.60
C SER A 8 -7.87 5.84 13.20
N THR A 9 -6.56 5.86 13.42
CA THR A 9 -5.84 7.06 13.91
C THR A 9 -6.03 8.27 12.99
N THR A 10 -6.43 8.00 11.73
CA THR A 10 -6.79 8.97 10.69
C THR A 10 -8.27 9.37 10.70
N SER A 11 -9.09 8.83 11.61
CA SER A 11 -10.52 9.13 11.67
C SER A 11 -10.75 10.60 12.03
N LEU A 12 -11.43 11.31 11.14
CA LEU A 12 -11.82 12.70 11.35
C LEU A 12 -13.16 12.83 12.08
N SER A 13 -13.70 11.73 12.61
CA SER A 13 -15.02 11.70 13.27
C SER A 13 -15.12 12.66 14.46
N LYS A 14 -14.01 12.99 15.13
CA LYS A 14 -13.95 14.00 16.20
C LYS A 14 -14.24 15.43 15.73
N PHE A 15 -14.12 15.70 14.43
CA PHE A 15 -14.38 17.02 13.85
C PHE A 15 -15.81 17.16 13.29
N ALA A 16 -16.59 16.08 13.28
CA ALA A 16 -17.99 16.13 12.86
C ALA A 16 -18.85 16.77 13.96
N ARG A 17 -19.56 17.85 13.64
CA ARG A 17 -20.53 18.52 14.54
C ARG A 17 -21.95 18.10 14.20
N ALA A 18 -22.77 17.87 15.24
CA ALA A 18 -24.15 17.38 15.13
C ALA A 18 -25.11 18.32 14.36
N ASN A 19 -24.80 19.62 14.26
CA ASN A 19 -25.68 20.63 13.66
C ASN A 19 -25.09 21.28 12.38
N SER A 20 -24.33 20.56 11.56
CA SER A 20 -23.82 21.13 10.30
C SER A 20 -24.94 21.26 9.25
N PRO A 21 -25.22 22.47 8.70
CA PRO A 21 -26.41 22.72 7.89
C PRO A 21 -26.21 22.41 6.40
N VAL A 22 -25.62 21.27 6.03
CA VAL A 22 -25.41 20.93 4.61
C VAL A 22 -25.63 19.44 4.35
N MET A 23 -26.89 19.06 4.20
CA MET A 23 -27.30 17.79 3.62
C MET A 23 -28.54 18.00 2.75
N GLN A 24 -28.44 18.81 1.70
CA GLN A 24 -29.43 18.86 0.63
C GLN A 24 -28.77 19.49 -0.61
N ASN A 25 -28.90 18.79 -1.74
CA ASN A 25 -28.37 19.10 -3.07
C ASN A 25 -26.90 18.76 -3.34
N ASN A 26 -26.68 17.59 -3.97
CA ASN A 26 -25.61 17.22 -4.92
C ASN A 26 -24.25 17.96 -4.82
N ARG A 27 -23.72 18.11 -3.60
CA ARG A 27 -22.57 18.95 -3.24
C ARG A 27 -21.26 18.18 -3.02
N SER A 28 -21.23 16.89 -3.37
CA SER A 28 -20.08 16.01 -3.10
C SER A 28 -18.80 16.38 -3.88
N LEU A 29 -18.84 17.36 -4.78
CA LEU A 29 -17.67 17.87 -5.52
C LEU A 29 -17.11 19.18 -4.96
N ASP A 30 -17.79 19.81 -4.00
CA ASP A 30 -17.46 21.13 -3.48
C ASP A 30 -16.51 21.01 -2.28
N PHE A 31 -15.38 20.31 -2.46
CA PHE A 31 -14.33 20.17 -1.42
C PHE A 31 -13.94 21.55 -0.88
N CYS A 32 -13.71 22.52 -1.77
CA CYS A 32 -13.34 23.89 -1.40
C CYS A 32 -14.42 24.63 -0.59
N ASN A 33 -15.70 24.26 -0.72
CA ASN A 33 -16.80 24.92 0.00
C ASN A 33 -17.23 24.18 1.28
N SER A 34 -16.61 23.04 1.58
CA SER A 34 -17.01 22.16 2.70
C SER A 34 -16.25 22.44 4.01
N PHE A 35 -15.21 23.28 3.97
CA PHE A 35 -14.37 23.59 5.14
C PHE A 35 -14.60 24.99 5.70
N TRP A 36 -15.71 25.63 5.33
CA TRP A 36 -16.15 26.90 5.91
C TRP A 36 -17.15 26.62 7.03
N GLY A 37 -16.91 27.18 8.22
CA GLY A 37 -17.74 26.93 9.39
C GLY A 37 -17.35 27.83 10.56
N HIS A 38 -18.21 27.90 11.58
CA HIS A 38 -18.00 28.79 12.70
C HIS A 38 -16.70 28.46 13.47
N GLY A 39 -15.79 29.44 13.53
CA GLY A 39 -14.49 29.34 14.22
C GLY A 39 -13.33 28.84 13.35
N ASP A 40 -13.42 28.93 12.01
CA ASP A 40 -12.34 28.66 11.02
C ASP A 40 -11.61 27.30 11.13
N GLY A 41 -12.14 26.36 11.89
CA GLY A 41 -11.50 25.06 12.18
C GLY A 41 -11.42 24.10 10.98
N GLY A 42 -11.90 24.47 9.79
CA GLY A 42 -11.81 23.63 8.59
C GLY A 42 -10.37 23.39 8.13
N VAL A 43 -9.49 24.38 8.32
CA VAL A 43 -8.05 24.29 7.98
C VAL A 43 -7.34 23.24 8.85
N ASP A 44 -7.72 23.12 10.13
CA ASP A 44 -7.16 22.11 11.04
C ASP A 44 -7.54 20.69 10.63
N VAL A 45 -8.77 20.50 10.12
CA VAL A 45 -9.22 19.21 9.59
C VAL A 45 -8.40 18.80 8.37
N LEU A 46 -8.14 19.76 7.46
CA LEU A 46 -7.30 19.55 6.27
C LEU A 46 -5.87 19.18 6.67
N PHE A 47 -5.25 19.92 7.57
CA PHE A 47 -3.89 19.62 8.01
C PHE A 47 -3.80 18.29 8.77
N ALA A 48 -4.78 17.96 9.61
CA ALA A 48 -4.82 16.66 10.28
C ALA A 48 -4.92 15.52 9.26
N ARG A 49 -5.77 15.67 8.23
CA ARG A 49 -5.92 14.66 7.17
C ARG A 49 -4.65 14.52 6.32
N MET A 50 -4.02 15.63 5.95
CA MET A 50 -2.79 15.67 5.16
C MET A 50 -1.64 14.99 5.90
N ARG A 51 -1.44 15.30 7.19
CA ARG A 51 -0.43 14.63 8.03
C ARG A 51 -0.66 13.12 8.13
N GLY A 52 -1.92 12.70 8.25
CA GLY A 52 -2.28 11.29 8.22
C GLY A 52 -1.96 10.63 6.88
N ALA A 53 -2.24 11.32 5.77
CA ALA A 53 -1.95 10.81 4.42
C ALA A 53 -0.45 10.62 4.19
N ILE A 54 0.39 11.56 4.63
CA ILE A 54 1.86 11.46 4.51
C ILE A 54 2.38 10.21 5.21
N ARG A 55 1.94 9.95 6.45
CA ARG A 55 2.35 8.73 7.18
C ARG A 55 1.97 7.45 6.43
N THR A 56 0.75 7.37 5.92
CA THR A 56 0.33 6.20 5.13
C THR A 56 1.13 6.03 3.84
N MET A 57 1.52 7.14 3.19
CA MET A 57 2.40 7.08 2.02
C MET A 57 3.80 6.59 2.38
N ASP A 58 4.35 7.01 3.52
CA ASP A 58 5.65 6.54 4.00
C ASP A 58 5.62 5.04 4.35
N GLU A 59 4.54 4.58 5.01
CA GLU A 59 4.31 3.15 5.26
C GLU A 59 4.22 2.35 3.95
N LEU A 60 3.50 2.86 2.96
CA LEU A 60 3.39 2.24 1.64
C LEU A 60 4.76 2.18 0.93
N ARG A 61 5.53 3.27 0.99
CA ARG A 61 6.88 3.34 0.43
C ARG A 61 7.80 2.30 1.07
N LEU A 62 7.77 2.18 2.40
CA LEU A 62 8.56 1.18 3.12
C LEU A 62 8.16 -0.24 2.73
N PHE A 63 6.85 -0.52 2.65
CA PHE A 63 6.33 -1.81 2.22
C PHE A 63 6.85 -2.21 0.83
N TRP A 64 6.80 -1.30 -0.15
CA TRP A 64 7.30 -1.58 -1.49
C TRP A 64 8.82 -1.72 -1.55
N LYS A 65 9.56 -0.99 -0.72
CA LYS A 65 11.01 -1.14 -0.60
C LYS A 65 11.38 -2.55 -0.11
N GLU A 66 10.74 -3.03 0.94
CA GLU A 66 10.97 -4.39 1.46
C GLU A 66 10.56 -5.45 0.44
N ARG A 67 9.41 -5.26 -0.24
CA ARG A 67 8.98 -6.18 -1.30
C ARG A 67 9.97 -6.24 -2.46
N ALA A 68 10.51 -5.09 -2.89
CA ALA A 68 11.52 -5.05 -3.94
C ALA A 68 12.83 -5.77 -3.52
N ALA A 69 13.26 -5.60 -2.28
CA ALA A 69 14.44 -6.30 -1.75
C ALA A 69 14.26 -7.82 -1.72
N ILE A 70 13.06 -8.30 -1.33
CA ILE A 70 12.73 -9.74 -1.38
C ILE A 70 12.80 -10.28 -2.81
N GLU A 71 12.23 -9.54 -3.77
CA GLU A 71 12.22 -9.95 -5.17
C GLU A 71 13.65 -9.99 -5.75
N GLU A 72 14.49 -9.02 -5.41
CA GLU A 72 15.89 -8.98 -5.81
C GLU A 72 16.67 -10.21 -5.29
N ASP A 73 16.49 -10.56 -4.01
CA ASP A 73 17.13 -11.72 -3.42
C ASP A 73 16.61 -13.04 -4.01
N TYR A 74 15.32 -13.12 -4.32
CA TYR A 74 14.73 -14.26 -5.00
C TYR A 74 15.32 -14.44 -6.39
N ALA A 75 15.39 -13.36 -7.18
CA ALA A 75 15.99 -13.37 -8.52
C ALA A 75 17.48 -13.77 -8.47
N LYS A 76 18.26 -13.28 -7.50
CA LYS A 76 19.66 -13.69 -7.29
C LYS A 76 19.78 -15.18 -6.99
N ARG A 77 18.91 -15.73 -6.15
CA ARG A 77 18.88 -17.16 -5.82
C ARG A 77 18.51 -18.00 -7.03
N LEU A 78 17.51 -17.59 -7.80
CA LEU A 78 17.14 -18.25 -9.06
C LEU A 78 18.28 -18.21 -10.09
N ALA A 79 18.94 -17.05 -10.26
CA ALA A 79 20.08 -16.92 -11.18
C ALA A 79 21.30 -17.75 -10.76
N LYS A 80 21.47 -18.01 -9.46
CA LYS A 80 22.47 -18.95 -8.96
C LYS A 80 22.06 -20.39 -9.27
N LEU A 81 20.79 -20.73 -9.07
CA LEU A 81 20.24 -22.06 -9.33
C LEU A 81 20.30 -22.43 -10.82
N SER A 82 19.97 -21.52 -11.73
CA SER A 82 20.02 -21.77 -13.19
C SER A 82 21.43 -22.04 -13.72
N LYS A 83 22.47 -21.59 -13.01
CA LYS A 83 23.87 -21.86 -13.34
C LYS A 83 24.38 -23.20 -12.78
N MET A 84 23.58 -23.89 -11.96
CA MET A 84 23.94 -25.20 -11.45
C MET A 84 23.83 -26.22 -12.58
N THR A 85 24.95 -26.83 -12.95
CA THR A 85 24.98 -27.90 -13.94
C THR A 85 24.32 -29.15 -13.36
N LEU A 86 23.08 -29.42 -13.77
CA LEU A 86 22.36 -30.66 -13.47
C LEU A 86 22.62 -31.68 -14.58
N GLY A 87 22.70 -32.97 -14.22
CA GLY A 87 22.79 -34.06 -15.19
C GLY A 87 24.19 -34.41 -15.71
N ARG A 88 25.23 -34.25 -14.89
CA ARG A 88 26.61 -34.64 -15.26
C ARG A 88 26.77 -36.15 -15.54
N ASP A 89 25.89 -36.98 -14.97
CA ASP A 89 25.80 -38.43 -15.18
C ASP A 89 24.51 -38.86 -15.92
N GLU A 90 23.70 -37.91 -16.39
CA GLU A 90 22.48 -38.19 -17.15
C GLU A 90 22.83 -38.42 -18.62
N ILE A 91 22.22 -39.43 -19.27
CA ILE A 91 22.50 -39.81 -20.66
C ILE A 91 21.21 -39.66 -21.49
N GLY A 92 21.31 -39.05 -22.68
CA GLY A 92 20.20 -38.95 -23.63
C GLY A 92 19.29 -37.73 -23.41
N TYR A 93 18.01 -37.85 -23.77
CA TYR A 93 17.04 -36.75 -23.84
C TYR A 93 16.79 -36.01 -22.51
N VAL A 94 17.16 -36.62 -21.37
CA VAL A 94 16.99 -36.03 -20.03
C VAL A 94 17.93 -34.84 -19.81
N VAL A 95 19.14 -34.87 -20.39
CA VAL A 95 20.08 -33.74 -20.37
C VAL A 95 19.48 -32.52 -21.08
N SER A 96 18.86 -32.74 -22.24
CA SER A 96 18.26 -31.65 -23.02
C SER A 96 17.08 -30.98 -22.30
N ILE A 97 16.25 -31.74 -21.58
CA ILE A 97 15.14 -31.21 -20.77
C ILE A 97 15.65 -30.40 -19.57
N LEU A 98 16.70 -30.88 -18.90
CA LEU A 98 17.30 -30.19 -17.76
C LEU A 98 17.94 -28.85 -18.12
N VAL A 99 18.52 -28.75 -19.32
CA VAL A 99 19.04 -27.49 -19.86
C VAL A 99 17.91 -26.51 -20.17
N PHE A 100 16.78 -26.99 -20.71
CA PHE A 100 15.59 -26.16 -20.97
C PHE A 100 14.93 -25.61 -19.70
N ILE A 101 14.99 -26.33 -18.58
CA ILE A 101 14.47 -25.85 -17.28
C ILE A 101 15.35 -24.73 -16.69
N SER A 102 16.61 -24.63 -17.13
CA SER A 102 17.53 -23.58 -16.67
C SER A 102 17.44 -22.26 -17.45
N TRP A 103 16.61 -22.16 -18.49
CA TRP A 103 16.46 -20.96 -19.33
C TRP A 103 15.02 -20.46 -19.42
#